data_AF-A0A973D9C4-F1
#
_entry.id   AF-A0A973D9C4-F1
#
_cell.length_a   1.000
_cell.length_b   1.000
_cell.length_c   1.000
_cell.angle_alpha   90.00
_cell.angle_beta   90.00
_cell.angle_gamma   90.00
#
_symmetry.space_group_name_H-M   'P 1'
#
loop_
_entity.id
_entity.type
_entity.pdbx_description
1 polymer ?
#
loop_
_entity_poly.entity_id
_entity_poly.type
_entity_poly.pdbx_seq_one_letter_code
_entity_poly.pdbx_strand_id
1 'polypeptide(L)'
;MTDDQNAKVKAYMEKHNCGKAEAMKALGYEVEKSEEADATEELTAEVATLKAENERLRKGLIEEGYVISAEAIEKKAEVEYVEYEGEQINKADIPAPILKALETAAVEKADVELTKRAKEELPHFAEEAAKGLISAVSKMDEVDMLMEALAAADKAFADKMEEFGKSDVDGEFASASDKLENMVKAHMETENLTKKDYAKAYAAVAKTDEGKSLIAQVYKGD
;
A
#
# COMPACT_ATOMS: atom_id res chain seq x y z
N MET A 1 39.32 62.56 -39.19
CA MET A 1 38.98 63.75 -39.99
C MET A 1 39.97 64.87 -39.69
N THR A 2 40.42 65.61 -40.70
CA THR A 2 41.22 66.83 -40.54
C THR A 2 40.34 68.04 -40.20
N ASP A 3 40.93 69.12 -39.68
CA ASP A 3 40.20 70.34 -39.29
C ASP A 3 39.41 70.96 -40.46
N ASP A 4 39.95 70.87 -41.68
CA ASP A 4 39.29 71.32 -42.91
C ASP A 4 38.06 70.47 -43.27
N GLN A 5 38.11 69.16 -43.05
CA GLN A 5 36.96 68.26 -43.26
C GLN A 5 35.84 68.56 -42.25
N ASN A 6 36.18 68.82 -40.99
CA ASN A 6 35.19 69.16 -39.96
C ASN A 6 34.48 70.49 -40.26
N ALA A 7 35.19 71.49 -40.76
CA ALA A 7 34.60 72.76 -41.18
C ALA A 7 33.60 72.59 -42.33
N LYS A 8 33.94 71.76 -43.32
CA LYS A 8 33.06 71.45 -44.46
C LYS A 8 31.79 70.71 -44.02
N VAL A 9 31.92 69.72 -43.14
CA VAL A 9 30.76 69.00 -42.58
C VAL A 9 29.86 69.96 -41.80
N LYS A 10 30.42 70.87 -40.99
CA LYS A 10 29.65 71.86 -40.23
C LYS A 10 28.89 72.83 -41.13
N ALA A 11 29.55 73.39 -42.14
CA ALA A 11 28.91 74.29 -43.11
C ALA A 11 27.76 73.59 -43.87
N TYR A 12 27.93 72.31 -44.19
CA TYR A 12 26.89 71.52 -44.85
C TYR A 12 25.69 71.27 -43.92
N MET A 13 25.94 70.90 -42.66
CA MET A 13 24.89 70.71 -41.65
C MET A 13 24.06 71.99 -41.45
N GLU A 14 24.70 73.15 -41.33
CA GLU A 14 24.01 74.44 -41.14
C GLU A 14 23.20 74.84 -42.38
N LYS A 15 23.74 74.61 -43.59
CA LYS A 15 23.08 74.97 -44.85
C LYS A 15 21.89 74.08 -45.18
N HIS A 16 21.99 72.79 -44.88
CA HIS A 16 20.99 71.78 -45.27
C HIS A 16 20.13 71.30 -44.09
N ASN A 17 20.36 71.84 -42.90
CA ASN A 17 19.67 71.50 -41.65
C ASN A 17 19.60 69.98 -41.41
N CYS A 18 20.71 69.29 -41.67
CA CYS A 18 20.82 67.83 -41.57
C CYS A 18 21.86 67.40 -40.52
N GLY A 19 21.79 66.14 -40.10
CA GLY A 19 22.71 65.58 -39.10
C GLY A 19 24.13 65.32 -39.64
N LYS A 20 25.09 65.17 -38.72
CA LYS A 20 26.52 64.97 -39.04
C LYS A 20 26.79 63.76 -39.96
N ALA A 21 26.07 62.66 -39.76
CA ALA A 21 26.21 61.45 -40.59
C ALA A 21 25.73 61.67 -42.03
N GLU A 22 24.62 62.39 -42.21
CA GLU A 22 24.07 62.73 -43.53
C GLU A 22 24.96 63.74 -44.26
N ALA A 23 25.46 64.74 -43.54
CA ALA A 23 26.43 65.71 -44.07
C ALA A 23 27.76 65.04 -44.47
N MET A 24 28.29 64.10 -43.69
CA MET A 24 29.50 63.35 -44.04
C MET A 24 29.29 62.48 -45.29
N LYS A 25 28.16 61.75 -45.36
CA LYS A 25 27.81 60.94 -46.52
C LYS A 25 27.65 61.77 -47.79
N ALA A 26 26.99 62.93 -47.70
CA ALA A 26 26.79 63.83 -48.84
C ALA A 26 28.10 64.47 -49.34
N LEU A 27 29.07 64.68 -48.45
CA LEU A 27 30.40 65.18 -48.79
C LEU A 27 31.37 64.07 -49.24
N GLY A 28 30.91 62.83 -49.33
CA GLY A 28 31.73 61.69 -49.76
C GLY A 28 32.79 61.27 -48.73
N TYR A 29 32.65 61.68 -47.47
CA TYR A 29 33.45 61.15 -46.39
C TYR A 29 32.87 59.82 -45.96
N GLU A 30 33.69 58.76 -45.96
CA GLU A 30 33.29 57.47 -45.43
C GLU A 30 32.85 57.64 -43.98
N VAL A 31 31.56 57.43 -43.76
CA VAL A 31 31.03 57.15 -42.43
C VAL A 31 31.44 55.70 -42.19
N GLU A 32 32.49 55.47 -41.42
CA GLU A 32 32.71 54.14 -40.83
C GLU A 32 31.36 53.71 -40.25
N LYS A 33 30.81 52.60 -40.76
CA LYS A 33 29.68 51.95 -40.11
C LYS A 33 30.11 51.73 -38.66
N SER A 34 29.47 52.43 -37.74
CA SER A 34 29.69 52.23 -36.32
C SER A 34 29.41 50.75 -36.02
N GLU A 35 30.17 50.20 -35.07
CA GLU A 35 30.03 48.88 -34.45
C GLU A 35 28.60 48.60 -33.89
N GLU A 36 27.66 49.55 -34.02
CA GLU A 36 26.23 49.43 -33.68
C GLU A 36 25.46 48.44 -34.57
N ALA A 37 25.96 48.14 -35.78
CA ALA A 37 25.38 47.09 -36.62
C ALA A 37 25.60 45.69 -36.03
N ASP A 38 26.79 45.44 -35.47
CA ASP A 38 27.14 44.15 -34.82
C ASP A 38 26.33 43.92 -33.55
N ALA A 39 26.15 44.96 -32.71
CA ALA A 39 25.35 44.85 -31.49
C ALA A 39 23.89 44.48 -31.76
N THR A 40 23.32 44.93 -32.89
CA THR A 40 21.93 44.62 -33.25
C THR A 40 21.80 43.16 -33.71
N GLU A 41 22.75 42.65 -34.49
CA GLU A 41 22.76 41.25 -34.91
C GLU A 41 22.98 40.31 -33.73
N GLU A 42 23.90 40.64 -32.82
CA GLU A 42 24.18 39.88 -31.60
C GLU A 42 22.95 39.82 -30.66
N LEU A 43 22.27 40.96 -30.45
CA LEU A 43 21.02 41.02 -29.70
C LEU A 43 19.91 40.19 -30.35
N THR A 44 19.81 40.18 -31.68
CA THR A 44 18.78 39.36 -32.37
C THR A 44 19.06 37.87 -32.24
N ALA A 45 20.33 37.46 -32.27
CA ALA A 45 20.73 36.07 -32.07
C ALA A 45 20.49 35.61 -30.62
N GLU A 46 20.76 36.48 -29.64
CA GLU A 46 20.49 36.21 -28.23
C GLU A 46 18.98 36.10 -27.96
N VAL A 47 18.16 37.00 -28.52
CA VAL A 47 16.69 36.90 -28.44
C VAL A 47 16.16 35.61 -29.07
N ALA A 48 16.71 35.17 -30.20
CA ALA A 48 16.33 33.91 -30.82
C ALA A 48 16.68 32.71 -29.93
N THR A 49 17.86 32.72 -29.31
CA THR A 49 18.31 31.68 -28.38
C THR A 49 17.44 31.63 -27.14
N LEU A 50 17.16 32.78 -26.52
CA LEU A 50 16.31 32.89 -25.33
C LEU A 50 14.87 32.42 -25.62
N LYS A 51 14.33 32.71 -26.80
CA LYS A 51 13.01 32.19 -27.21
C LYS A 51 13.00 30.68 -27.34
N ALA A 52 14.00 30.11 -28.01
CA ALA A 52 14.11 28.65 -28.17
C ALA A 52 14.27 27.94 -26.81
N GLU A 53 15.08 28.51 -25.91
CA GLU A 53 15.25 27.97 -24.57
C GLU A 53 13.98 28.11 -23.71
N ASN A 54 13.26 29.23 -23.84
CA ASN A 54 11.97 29.41 -23.17
C ASN A 54 10.94 28.36 -23.62
N GLU A 55 10.83 28.12 -24.93
CA GLU A 55 9.96 27.07 -25.46
C GLU A 55 10.34 25.67 -24.95
N ARG A 56 11.64 25.36 -24.95
CA ARG A 56 12.16 24.09 -24.40
C ARG A 56 11.80 23.93 -22.92
N LEU A 57 12.03 24.97 -22.12
CA LEU A 57 11.72 24.94 -20.68
C LEU A 57 10.22 24.81 -20.43
N ARG A 58 9.38 25.57 -21.16
CA ARG A 58 7.93 25.47 -21.03
C ARG A 58 7.43 24.07 -21.39
N LYS A 59 7.98 23.46 -22.44
CA LYS A 59 7.67 22.09 -22.83
C LYS A 59 8.01 21.10 -21.72
N GLY A 60 9.25 21.14 -21.20
CA GLY A 60 9.67 20.23 -20.12
C GLY A 60 8.84 20.41 -18.83
N LEU A 61 8.52 21.65 -18.48
CA LEU A 61 7.67 21.94 -17.32
C LEU A 61 6.25 21.38 -17.50
N ILE A 62 5.64 21.54 -18.68
CA ILE A 62 4.31 20.99 -18.96
C ILE A 62 4.33 19.46 -18.97
N GLU A 63 5.37 18.84 -19.54
CA GLU A 63 5.55 17.38 -19.56
C GLU A 63 5.70 16.80 -18.16
N GLU A 64 6.41 17.49 -17.27
CA GLU A 64 6.52 17.16 -15.83
C GLU A 64 5.28 17.58 -15.01
N GLY A 65 4.21 18.04 -15.68
CA GLY A 65 2.93 18.33 -15.04
C GLY A 65 2.87 19.66 -14.29
N TYR A 66 3.68 20.66 -14.64
CA TYR A 66 3.57 22.00 -14.08
C TYR A 66 2.55 22.86 -14.85
N VAL A 67 1.80 23.67 -14.12
CA VAL A 67 0.92 24.73 -14.63
C VAL A 67 1.71 26.03 -14.63
N ILE A 68 1.86 26.63 -15.81
CA ILE A 68 2.57 27.89 -16.01
C ILE A 68 1.53 29.03 -16.08
N SER A 69 1.48 29.87 -15.06
CA SER A 69 0.67 31.09 -15.04
C SER A 69 1.54 32.34 -15.25
N ALA A 70 0.93 33.52 -15.34
CA ALA A 70 1.66 34.79 -15.44
C ALA A 70 2.44 35.13 -14.16
N GLU A 71 2.04 34.56 -13.02
CA GLU A 71 2.58 34.91 -11.69
C GLU A 71 3.47 33.81 -11.10
N ALA A 72 3.21 32.53 -11.42
CA ALA A 72 3.92 31.39 -10.86
C ALA A 72 3.92 30.16 -11.77
N ILE A 73 4.89 29.27 -11.54
CA ILE A 73 4.94 27.91 -12.07
C ILE A 73 4.67 26.96 -10.91
N GLU A 74 3.54 26.26 -10.95
CA GLU A 74 3.07 25.40 -9.86
C GLU A 74 2.94 23.96 -10.34
N LYS A 75 3.37 23.00 -9.52
CA LYS A 75 3.17 21.59 -9.85
C LYS A 75 1.67 21.30 -9.80
N LYS A 76 1.09 20.76 -10.87
CA LYS A 76 -0.31 20.38 -10.90
C LYS A 76 -0.53 19.37 -9.77
N ALA A 77 -1.54 19.60 -8.94
CA ALA A 77 -1.95 18.62 -7.95
C ALA A 77 -2.22 17.29 -8.66
N GLU A 78 -1.67 16.20 -8.12
CA GLU A 78 -1.95 14.86 -8.63
C GLU A 78 -3.46 14.63 -8.53
N VAL A 79 -4.07 14.35 -9.68
CA VAL A 79 -5.51 14.04 -9.72
C VAL A 79 -5.65 12.62 -9.22
N GLU A 80 -6.09 12.46 -7.98
CA GLU A 80 -6.39 11.15 -7.41
C GLU A 80 -7.72 10.65 -7.98
N TYR A 81 -7.72 9.45 -8.53
CA TYR A 81 -8.92 8.78 -9.04
C TYR A 81 -9.35 7.65 -8.10
N VAL A 82 -10.66 7.39 -8.06
CA VAL A 82 -11.25 6.18 -7.50
C VAL A 82 -11.96 5.43 -8.62
N GLU A 83 -11.81 4.12 -8.65
CA GLU A 83 -12.54 3.26 -9.59
C GLU A 83 -13.89 2.87 -8.95
N TYR A 84 -14.99 3.17 -9.63
CA TYR A 84 -16.34 2.80 -9.20
C TYR A 84 -17.09 2.21 -10.39
N GLU A 85 -17.56 0.96 -10.25
CA GLU A 85 -18.26 0.22 -11.33
C GLU A 85 -17.48 0.16 -12.67
N GLY A 86 -16.14 0.22 -12.62
CA GLY A 86 -15.26 0.19 -13.80
C GLY A 86 -15.00 1.57 -14.43
N GLU A 87 -15.53 2.65 -13.86
CA GLU A 87 -15.25 4.02 -14.27
C GLU A 87 -14.24 4.68 -13.31
N GLN A 88 -13.22 5.35 -13.87
CA GLN A 88 -12.28 6.16 -13.09
C GLN A 88 -12.86 7.55 -12.84
N ILE A 89 -13.17 7.85 -11.59
CA ILE A 89 -13.75 9.12 -11.15
C ILE A 89 -12.71 9.88 -10.34
N ASN A 90 -12.45 11.14 -10.69
CA ASN A 90 -11.57 12.00 -9.90
C ASN A 90 -12.19 12.25 -8.52
N LYS A 91 -11.43 11.99 -7.45
CA LYS A 91 -11.88 12.14 -6.06
C LYS A 91 -12.37 13.55 -5.75
N ALA A 92 -11.82 14.58 -6.41
CA ALA A 92 -12.22 15.96 -6.20
C ALA A 92 -13.65 16.27 -6.70
N ASP A 93 -14.15 15.48 -7.64
CA ASP A 93 -15.50 15.63 -8.20
C ASP A 93 -16.56 14.89 -7.36
N ILE A 94 -16.14 14.11 -6.37
CA ILE A 94 -17.02 13.37 -5.47
C ILE A 94 -17.27 14.20 -4.21
N PRO A 95 -18.53 14.43 -3.81
CA PRO A 95 -18.83 15.05 -2.53
C PRO A 95 -18.14 14.32 -1.36
N ALA A 96 -17.45 15.06 -0.49
CA ALA A 96 -16.63 14.47 0.59
C ALA A 96 -17.33 13.40 1.46
N PRO A 97 -18.63 13.53 1.82
CA PRO A 97 -19.34 12.48 2.55
C PRO A 97 -19.46 11.17 1.77
N ILE A 98 -19.62 11.26 0.45
CA ILE A 98 -19.73 10.10 -0.45
C ILE A 98 -18.36 9.46 -0.65
N LEU A 99 -17.31 10.27 -0.87
CA LEU A 99 -15.94 9.75 -0.96
C LEU A 99 -15.58 8.95 0.29
N LYS A 100 -15.85 9.50 1.48
CA LYS A 100 -15.61 8.82 2.75
C LYS A 100 -16.41 7.52 2.89
N ALA A 101 -17.66 7.51 2.44
CA ALA A 101 -18.50 6.31 2.46
C ALA A 101 -17.96 5.23 1.50
N LEU A 102 -17.50 5.62 0.32
CA LEU A 102 -16.89 4.70 -0.65
C LEU A 102 -15.58 4.11 -0.13
N GLU A 103 -14.71 4.92 0.46
CA GLU A 103 -13.46 4.45 1.07
C GLU A 103 -13.74 3.48 2.23
N THR A 104 -14.73 3.78 3.07
CA THR A 104 -15.14 2.89 4.18
C THR A 104 -15.70 1.57 3.65
N ALA A 105 -16.59 1.64 2.65
CA ALA A 105 -17.17 0.45 2.03
C ALA A 105 -16.11 -0.41 1.31
N ALA A 106 -15.10 0.21 0.71
CA ALA A 106 -13.99 -0.52 0.10
C ALA A 106 -13.16 -1.28 1.15
N VAL A 107 -12.87 -0.64 2.29
CA VAL A 107 -12.18 -1.28 3.42
C VAL A 107 -13.01 -2.43 4.00
N GLU A 108 -14.32 -2.22 4.23
CA GLU A 108 -15.23 -3.26 4.70
C GLU A 108 -15.31 -4.44 3.72
N LYS A 109 -15.40 -4.17 2.42
CA LYS A 109 -15.41 -5.21 1.39
C LYS A 109 -14.10 -6.01 1.38
N ALA A 110 -12.95 -5.33 1.51
CA ALA A 110 -11.65 -5.97 1.61
C ALA A 110 -11.53 -6.84 2.88
N ASP A 111 -12.05 -6.38 4.02
CA ASP A 111 -12.07 -7.17 5.25
C ASP A 111 -12.99 -8.39 5.13
N VAL A 112 -14.17 -8.26 4.50
CA VAL A 112 -15.07 -9.40 4.24
C VAL A 112 -14.39 -10.44 3.35
N GLU A 113 -13.71 -10.01 2.30
CA GLU A 113 -12.97 -10.92 1.41
C GLU A 113 -11.81 -11.61 2.14
N LEU A 114 -11.04 -10.85 2.92
CA LEU A 114 -9.95 -11.40 3.74
C LEU A 114 -10.48 -12.36 4.81
N THR A 115 -11.62 -12.06 5.42
CA THR A 115 -12.33 -12.95 6.37
C THR A 115 -12.69 -14.27 5.70
N LYS A 116 -13.21 -14.20 4.48
CA LYS A 116 -13.55 -15.40 3.71
C LYS A 116 -12.30 -16.24 3.43
N ARG A 117 -11.21 -15.62 2.95
CA ARG A 117 -9.95 -16.32 2.71
C ARG A 117 -9.37 -16.92 3.98
N ALA A 118 -9.41 -16.21 5.10
CA ALA A 118 -8.99 -16.73 6.40
C ALA A 118 -9.75 -18.00 6.79
N LYS A 119 -11.06 -18.03 6.57
CA LYS A 119 -11.91 -19.20 6.88
C LYS A 119 -11.70 -20.37 5.92
N GLU A 120 -11.32 -20.10 4.67
CA GLU A 120 -11.11 -21.13 3.66
C GLU A 120 -9.68 -21.71 3.71
N GLU A 121 -8.68 -20.86 3.88
CA GLU A 121 -7.26 -21.23 3.80
C GLU A 121 -6.67 -21.63 5.16
N LEU A 122 -7.17 -21.06 6.28
CA LEU A 122 -6.68 -21.30 7.65
C LEU A 122 -7.83 -21.45 8.67
N PRO A 123 -8.73 -22.44 8.50
CA PRO A 123 -9.95 -22.60 9.31
C PRO A 123 -9.73 -22.88 10.80
N HIS A 124 -8.56 -23.38 11.21
CA HIS A 124 -8.25 -23.74 12.59
C HIS A 124 -7.44 -22.66 13.34
N PHE A 125 -6.95 -21.64 12.65
CA PHE A 125 -6.42 -20.42 13.26
C PHE A 125 -7.54 -19.49 13.76
N ALA A 126 -7.22 -18.63 14.73
CA ALA A 126 -8.11 -17.53 15.12
C ALA A 126 -8.28 -16.55 13.95
N GLU A 127 -9.51 -16.08 13.71
CA GLU A 127 -9.86 -15.25 12.54
C GLU A 127 -8.90 -14.06 12.34
N GLU A 128 -8.65 -13.28 13.39
CA GLU A 128 -7.74 -12.13 13.34
C GLU A 128 -6.28 -12.52 13.07
N ALA A 129 -5.84 -13.66 13.62
CA ALA A 129 -4.49 -14.17 13.37
C ALA A 129 -4.34 -14.65 11.93
N ALA A 130 -5.33 -15.37 11.40
CA ALA A 130 -5.37 -15.83 10.01
C ALA A 130 -5.39 -14.65 9.03
N LYS A 131 -6.26 -13.65 9.26
CA LYS A 131 -6.28 -12.40 8.47
C LYS A 131 -4.93 -11.70 8.46
N GLY A 132 -4.29 -11.58 9.63
CA GLY A 132 -2.97 -10.97 9.79
C GLY A 132 -1.88 -11.74 9.04
N LEU A 133 -1.86 -13.06 9.16
CA LEU A 133 -0.90 -13.93 8.48
C LEU A 133 -1.06 -13.87 6.96
N ILE A 134 -2.28 -14.02 6.44
CA ILE A 134 -2.57 -13.95 5.00
C ILE A 134 -2.16 -12.57 4.44
N SER A 135 -2.48 -11.49 5.15
CA SER A 135 -2.11 -10.13 4.74
C SER A 135 -0.61 -9.89 4.73
N ALA A 136 0.12 -10.47 5.68
CA ALA A 136 1.57 -10.35 5.76
C ALA A 136 2.26 -11.18 4.67
N VAL A 137 1.84 -12.45 4.51
CA VAL A 137 2.41 -13.38 3.53
C VAL A 137 2.13 -12.91 2.11
N SER A 138 0.97 -12.34 1.82
CA SER A 138 0.65 -11.80 0.48
C SER A 138 1.59 -10.67 0.02
N LYS A 139 2.39 -10.09 0.92
CA LYS A 139 3.36 -9.03 0.63
C LYS A 139 4.81 -9.54 0.53
N MET A 140 5.02 -10.83 0.78
CA MET A 140 6.34 -11.43 0.75
C MET A 140 6.60 -12.05 -0.63
N ASP A 141 7.88 -12.19 -0.95
CA ASP A 141 8.28 -13.07 -2.04
C ASP A 141 7.96 -14.53 -1.62
N GLU A 142 7.64 -15.40 -2.59
CA GLU A 142 7.31 -16.83 -2.33
C GLU A 142 5.98 -17.07 -1.59
N VAL A 143 4.97 -16.22 -1.83
CA VAL A 143 3.61 -16.32 -1.27
C VAL A 143 3.08 -17.76 -1.26
N ASP A 144 3.17 -18.47 -2.38
CA ASP A 144 2.63 -19.83 -2.51
C ASP A 144 3.27 -20.81 -1.51
N MET A 145 4.60 -20.77 -1.37
CA MET A 145 5.34 -21.63 -0.45
C MET A 145 4.97 -21.33 1.01
N LEU A 146 4.86 -20.05 1.36
CA LEU A 146 4.51 -19.61 2.71
C LEU A 146 3.06 -19.95 3.05
N MET A 147 2.14 -19.82 2.09
CA MET A 147 0.75 -20.21 2.26
C MET A 147 0.58 -21.73 2.39
N GLU A 148 1.33 -22.53 1.62
CA GLU A 148 1.37 -23.99 1.77
C GLU A 148 1.87 -24.40 3.17
N ALA A 149 2.92 -23.73 3.68
CA ALA A 149 3.44 -23.98 5.01
C ALA A 149 2.42 -23.60 6.11
N LEU A 150 1.72 -22.48 5.95
CA LEU A 150 0.65 -22.07 6.87
C LEU A 150 -0.52 -23.05 6.87
N ALA A 151 -0.95 -23.51 5.69
CA ALA A 151 -2.00 -24.52 5.57
C ALA A 151 -1.58 -25.86 6.19
N ALA A 152 -0.31 -26.26 6.04
CA ALA A 152 0.22 -27.45 6.70
C ALA A 152 0.24 -27.30 8.23
N ALA A 153 0.57 -26.11 8.75
CA ALA A 153 0.50 -25.82 10.19
C ALA A 153 -0.95 -25.83 10.72
N ASP A 154 -1.89 -25.23 9.98
CA ASP A 154 -3.32 -25.23 10.30
C ASP A 154 -3.85 -26.67 10.39
N LYS A 155 -3.51 -27.51 9.42
CA LYS A 155 -3.84 -28.94 9.42
C LYS A 155 -3.20 -29.68 10.60
N ALA A 156 -1.93 -29.40 10.92
CA ALA A 156 -1.28 -30.02 12.07
C ALA A 156 -1.98 -29.65 13.39
N PHE A 157 -2.52 -28.43 13.52
CA PHE A 157 -3.37 -28.06 14.65
C PHE A 157 -4.69 -28.82 14.65
N ALA A 158 -5.33 -29.00 13.49
CA ALA A 158 -6.54 -29.81 13.36
C ALA A 158 -6.31 -31.26 13.83
N ASP A 159 -5.28 -31.91 13.29
CA ASP A 159 -4.93 -33.29 13.61
C ASP A 159 -4.65 -33.44 15.11
N LYS A 160 -3.94 -32.47 15.71
CA LYS A 160 -3.70 -32.46 17.16
C LYS A 160 -4.98 -32.26 17.96
N MET A 161 -5.85 -31.32 17.60
CA MET A 161 -7.12 -31.12 18.30
C MET A 161 -8.03 -32.34 18.19
N GLU A 162 -8.04 -33.04 17.06
CA GLU A 162 -8.79 -34.28 16.89
C GLU A 162 -8.24 -35.41 17.77
N GLU A 163 -6.92 -35.56 17.88
CA GLU A 163 -6.28 -36.51 18.80
C GLU A 163 -6.59 -36.21 20.27
N PHE A 164 -6.54 -34.94 20.68
CA PHE A 164 -6.94 -34.51 22.03
C PHE A 164 -8.42 -34.80 22.31
N GLY A 165 -9.30 -34.56 21.34
CA GLY A 165 -10.73 -34.85 21.49
C GLY A 165 -11.03 -36.35 21.58
N LYS A 166 -10.35 -37.19 20.79
CA LYS A 166 -10.53 -38.64 20.84
C LYS A 166 -10.04 -39.26 22.15
N SER A 167 -8.89 -38.79 22.65
CA SER A 167 -8.38 -39.24 23.96
C SER A 167 -9.29 -38.80 25.11
N ASP A 168 -9.95 -37.64 25.02
CA ASP A 168 -10.94 -37.22 26.02
C ASP A 168 -12.26 -38.02 25.95
N VAL A 169 -12.70 -38.46 24.76
CA VAL A 169 -13.91 -39.29 24.59
C VAL A 169 -13.79 -40.66 25.27
N ASP A 170 -12.58 -41.24 25.27
CA ASP A 170 -12.27 -42.46 26.04
C ASP A 170 -12.02 -42.17 27.53
N GLY A 171 -12.18 -40.90 27.94
CA GLY A 171 -11.96 -40.42 29.29
C GLY A 171 -10.49 -40.41 29.69
N GLU A 172 -9.52 -40.49 28.77
CA GLU A 172 -8.09 -40.61 29.11
C GLU A 172 -7.58 -39.44 29.97
N PHE A 173 -8.18 -38.25 29.85
CA PHE A 173 -7.91 -37.07 30.67
C PHE A 173 -8.60 -37.06 32.05
N ALA A 174 -9.59 -37.91 32.25
CA ALA A 174 -10.19 -38.13 33.56
C ALA A 174 -9.18 -38.88 34.43
N SER A 175 -9.04 -38.49 35.70
CA SER A 175 -8.14 -39.20 36.61
C SER A 175 -8.54 -40.68 36.70
N ALA A 176 -7.63 -41.59 37.05
CA ALA A 176 -7.98 -42.99 37.28
C ALA A 176 -9.13 -43.16 38.29
N SER A 177 -9.32 -42.17 39.19
CA SER A 177 -10.48 -42.11 40.10
C SER A 177 -11.77 -41.80 39.36
N ASP A 178 -11.78 -40.80 38.48
CA ASP A 178 -12.95 -40.42 37.69
C ASP A 178 -13.38 -41.54 36.72
N LYS A 179 -12.41 -42.19 36.07
CA LYS A 179 -12.65 -43.37 35.23
C LYS A 179 -13.30 -44.50 36.03
N LEU A 180 -12.77 -44.78 37.22
CA LEU A 180 -13.31 -45.81 38.11
C LEU A 180 -14.73 -45.46 38.58
N GLU A 181 -15.00 -44.21 38.96
CA GLU A 181 -16.35 -43.76 39.34
C GLU A 181 -17.35 -43.87 38.18
N ASN A 182 -16.93 -43.53 36.96
CA ASN A 182 -17.79 -43.64 35.78
C ASN A 182 -18.10 -45.10 35.43
N MET A 183 -17.12 -46.00 35.54
CA MET A 183 -17.37 -47.44 35.40
C MET A 183 -18.36 -47.95 36.45
N VAL A 184 -18.27 -47.48 37.69
CA VAL A 184 -19.20 -47.87 38.75
C VAL A 184 -20.60 -47.33 38.49
N LYS A 185 -20.74 -46.07 38.05
CA LYS A 185 -22.03 -45.50 37.65
C LYS A 185 -22.65 -46.26 36.47
N ALA A 186 -21.88 -46.55 35.43
CA ALA A 186 -22.34 -47.31 34.26
C ALA A 186 -22.79 -48.74 34.62
N HIS A 187 -22.05 -49.41 35.52
CA HIS A 187 -22.45 -50.72 36.02
C HIS A 187 -23.73 -50.64 36.87
N MET A 188 -23.88 -49.59 37.68
CA MET A 188 -25.11 -49.36 38.43
C MET A 188 -26.32 -49.13 37.54
N GLU A 189 -26.17 -48.36 36.46
CA GLU A 189 -27.25 -48.10 35.50
C GLU A 189 -27.63 -49.36 34.72
N THR A 190 -26.63 -50.12 34.25
CA THR A 190 -26.84 -51.38 33.51
C THR A 190 -27.57 -52.42 34.35
N GLU A 191 -27.21 -52.53 35.63
CA GLU A 191 -27.78 -53.51 36.57
C GLU A 191 -28.97 -52.95 37.38
N ASN A 192 -29.47 -51.75 37.05
CA ASN A 192 -30.54 -51.04 37.77
C ASN A 192 -30.32 -50.95 39.30
N LEU A 193 -29.06 -50.78 39.71
CA LEU A 193 -28.66 -50.66 41.11
C LEU A 193 -28.87 -49.24 41.62
N THR A 194 -29.30 -49.12 42.87
CA THR A 194 -29.53 -47.81 43.50
C THR A 194 -28.30 -47.31 44.24
N LYS A 195 -28.27 -46.03 44.64
CA LYS A 195 -27.16 -45.45 45.44
C LYS A 195 -26.77 -46.26 46.69
N LYS A 196 -27.71 -47.02 47.28
CA LYS A 196 -27.45 -47.89 48.44
C LYS A 196 -26.59 -49.11 48.07
N ASP A 197 -26.55 -49.49 46.80
CA ASP A 197 -25.82 -50.64 46.27
C ASP A 197 -24.48 -50.24 45.62
N TYR A 198 -24.06 -48.98 45.77
CA TYR A 198 -22.80 -48.47 45.21
C TYR A 198 -21.59 -49.36 45.58
N ALA A 199 -21.50 -49.79 46.84
CA ALA A 199 -20.42 -50.66 47.28
C ALA A 199 -20.40 -52.02 46.56
N LYS A 200 -21.58 -52.55 46.18
CA LYS A 200 -21.67 -53.79 45.40
C LYS A 200 -21.23 -53.56 43.96
N ALA A 201 -21.64 -52.44 43.35
CA ALA A 201 -21.22 -52.08 42.01
C ALA A 201 -19.71 -51.79 41.93
N TYR A 202 -19.17 -51.07 42.92
CA TYR A 202 -17.73 -50.87 43.07
C TYR A 202 -16.99 -52.20 43.21
N ALA A 203 -17.49 -53.13 44.03
CA ALA A 203 -16.88 -54.44 44.18
C ALA A 203 -16.95 -55.31 42.90
N ALA A 204 -17.96 -55.10 42.06
CA ALA A 204 -18.06 -55.78 40.76
C ALA A 204 -17.06 -55.20 39.76
N VAL A 205 -16.99 -53.87 39.65
CA VAL A 205 -16.01 -53.16 38.81
C VAL A 205 -14.58 -53.45 39.27
N ALA A 206 -14.30 -53.44 40.57
CA ALA A 206 -12.97 -53.73 41.13
C ALA A 206 -12.49 -55.17 40.87
N LYS A 207 -13.36 -56.08 40.43
CA LYS A 207 -13.00 -57.45 40.05
C LYS A 207 -12.69 -57.59 38.56
N THR A 208 -13.08 -56.64 37.71
CA THR A 208 -12.71 -56.62 36.29
C THR A 208 -11.23 -56.28 36.15
N ASP A 209 -10.62 -56.70 35.05
CA ASP A 209 -9.18 -56.46 34.84
C ASP A 209 -8.88 -54.97 34.62
N GLU A 210 -9.81 -54.25 34.00
CA GLU A 210 -9.77 -52.79 33.83
C GLU A 210 -9.93 -52.05 35.17
N GLY A 211 -10.90 -52.45 36.02
CA GLY A 211 -11.09 -51.84 37.34
C GLY A 211 -9.91 -52.08 38.28
N LYS A 212 -9.27 -53.26 38.23
CA LYS A 212 -8.02 -53.52 38.98
C LYS A 212 -6.88 -52.62 38.51
N SER A 213 -6.75 -52.41 37.19
CA SER A 213 -5.73 -51.55 36.61
C SER A 213 -5.90 -50.09 37.06
N LEU A 214 -7.13 -49.56 36.96
CA LEU A 214 -7.47 -48.21 37.43
C LEU A 214 -7.27 -48.05 38.93
N ILE A 215 -7.70 -49.01 39.75
CA ILE A 215 -7.46 -49.00 41.20
C ILE A 215 -5.96 -48.98 41.51
N ALA A 216 -5.15 -49.75 40.79
CA ALA A 216 -3.71 -49.75 40.96
C ALA A 216 -3.06 -48.41 40.55
N GLN A 217 -3.59 -47.73 39.53
CA GLN A 217 -3.18 -46.38 39.16
C GLN A 217 -3.56 -45.38 40.26
N VAL A 218 -4.81 -45.39 40.74
CA VAL A 218 -5.26 -44.55 41.88
C VAL A 218 -4.37 -44.73 43.12
N TYR A 219 -4.00 -45.97 43.46
CA TYR A 219 -3.13 -46.24 44.61
C TYR A 219 -1.66 -45.86 44.41
N LYS A 220 -1.17 -45.93 43.16
CA LYS A 220 0.18 -45.47 42.82
C LYS A 220 0.25 -43.95 42.70
N GLY A 221 -0.90 -43.28 42.71
CA GLY A 221 -1.04 -41.93 42.22
C GLY A 221 -0.84 -41.95 40.70
N ASP A 222 -1.94 -41.94 39.96
CA ASP A 222 -2.03 -40.86 38.99
C ASP A 222 -1.66 -39.53 39.69
#